data_AF-A0A943SKY6-F1
#
_entry.id   AF-A0A943SKY6-F1
#
_cell.length_a   1.000
_cell.length_b   1.000
_cell.length_c   1.000
_cell.angle_alpha   90.00
_cell.angle_beta   90.00
_cell.angle_gamma   90.00
#
_symmetry.space_group_name_H-M   'P 1'
#
loop_
_entity.id
_entity.type
_entity.pdbx_description
1 polymer ?
#
loop_
_entity_poly.entity_id
_entity_poly.type
_entity_poly.pdbx_seq_one_letter_code
_entity_poly.pdbx_strand_id
1 'polypeptide(L)'
;MEKNSDILFLGDRRAAEIAPILEKKFAGRYDPARYHIRCRTLTEEQSTAALAEAAKTALAGATTAVIATGLGDLQRGISAAEYEASLDELCQMAKDAGAMGVLLTLPPQKGAKAYNAALRRVAEKYQMRIADVHGRWRHDFGRKALSAEQAAQFTAAVAAPLIERTQMLVLWQFNGRYAHCNYACPYCYVATSVNKGMHFQFDMEKWEEAFSRHFENQHTVFYFSYGEPMMASKFYDVLEMIGRHPRWVVKITSNVSAKLDRL
;
A
#
# COMPACT_ATOMS: atom_id res chain seq x y z
N MET A 1 8.55 3.83 10.16
CA MET A 1 8.45 5.12 9.45
C MET A 1 9.80 5.53 8.92
N GLU A 2 9.80 6.17 7.75
CA GLU A 2 10.98 6.83 7.20
C GLU A 2 11.40 8.01 8.07
N LYS A 3 12.57 8.58 7.79
CA LYS A 3 13.01 9.81 8.46
C LYS A 3 12.19 10.99 7.88
N ASN A 4 11.58 11.80 8.75
CA ASN A 4 10.79 12.99 8.39
C ASN A 4 9.48 12.69 7.65
N SER A 5 8.70 11.70 8.11
CA SER A 5 7.39 11.41 7.52
C SER A 5 6.37 12.49 7.87
N ASP A 6 5.81 13.17 6.88
CA ASP A 6 4.69 14.11 7.06
C ASP A 6 3.38 13.42 6.62
N ILE A 7 2.55 13.11 7.60
CA ILE A 7 1.31 12.35 7.44
C ILE A 7 0.14 13.32 7.51
N LEU A 8 -0.51 13.54 6.38
CA LEU A 8 -1.67 14.41 6.28
C LEU A 8 -2.96 13.59 6.30
N PHE A 9 -3.79 13.81 7.31
CA PHE A 9 -5.18 13.34 7.34
C PHE A 9 -6.07 14.35 6.62
N LEU A 10 -6.81 13.88 5.63
CA LEU A 10 -7.82 14.61 4.89
C LEU A 10 -9.16 13.90 5.11
N GLY A 11 -10.16 14.55 5.70
CA GLY A 11 -11.43 13.83 5.87
C GLY A 11 -12.56 14.55 6.57
N ASP A 12 -13.61 13.79 6.83
CA ASP A 12 -14.70 14.16 7.71
C ASP A 12 -14.28 14.09 9.19
N ARG A 13 -15.23 14.18 10.13
CA ARG A 13 -14.97 14.09 11.58
C ARG A 13 -14.09 12.89 11.97
N ARG A 14 -14.15 11.77 11.24
CA ARG A 14 -13.34 10.59 11.55
C ARG A 14 -11.85 10.89 11.45
N ALA A 15 -11.42 11.74 10.50
CA ALA A 15 -10.02 12.14 10.40
C ALA A 15 -9.54 12.83 11.71
N ALA A 16 -10.36 13.71 12.29
CA ALA A 16 -10.07 14.36 13.57
C ALA A 16 -10.04 13.37 14.75
N GLU A 17 -10.90 12.35 14.72
CA GLU A 17 -10.97 11.33 15.79
C GLU A 17 -9.79 10.33 15.72
N ILE A 18 -9.34 9.99 14.51
CA ILE A 18 -8.31 8.96 14.27
C ILE A 18 -6.90 9.52 14.45
N ALA A 19 -6.64 10.74 13.98
CA ALA A 19 -5.29 11.31 13.96
C ALA A 19 -4.61 11.36 15.36
N PRO A 20 -5.28 11.84 16.44
CA PRO A 20 -4.68 11.87 17.78
C PRO A 20 -4.40 10.48 18.35
N ILE A 21 -5.24 9.49 18.02
CA ILE A 21 -5.05 8.09 18.44
C ILE A 21 -3.78 7.54 17.81
N LEU A 22 -3.57 7.80 16.52
CA LEU A 22 -2.37 7.38 15.80
C LEU A 22 -1.13 8.13 16.25
N GLU A 23 -1.25 9.43 16.54
CA GLU A 23 -0.14 10.21 17.10
C GLU A 23 0.37 9.62 18.41
N LYS A 24 -0.54 9.33 19.36
CA LYS A 24 -0.19 8.67 20.63
C LYS A 24 0.42 7.29 20.40
N LYS A 25 -0.13 6.51 19.46
CA LYS A 25 0.38 5.17 19.12
C LYS A 25 1.78 5.23 18.53
N PHE A 26 2.06 6.19 17.66
CA PHE A 26 3.36 6.36 17.03
C PHE A 26 4.40 6.91 17.99
N ALA A 27 4.02 7.82 18.91
CA ALA A 27 4.92 8.35 19.92
C ALA A 27 5.47 7.25 20.84
N GLY A 28 4.69 6.19 21.08
CA GLY A 28 5.14 5.02 21.84
C GLY A 28 6.08 4.06 21.09
N ARG A 29 6.28 4.26 19.78
CA ARG A 29 7.05 3.33 18.90
C ARG A 29 8.18 3.99 18.13
N TYR A 30 8.07 5.29 17.87
CA TYR A 30 8.97 6.05 17.02
C TYR A 30 9.32 7.37 17.69
N ASP A 31 10.50 7.88 17.39
CA ASP A 31 10.92 9.21 17.79
C ASP A 31 9.98 10.28 17.19
N PRO A 32 9.29 11.09 18.01
CA PRO A 32 8.41 12.17 17.56
C PRO A 32 9.09 13.19 16.64
N ALA A 33 10.43 13.35 16.71
CA ALA A 33 11.15 14.23 15.79
C ALA A 33 11.20 13.71 14.34
N ARG A 34 10.84 12.44 14.12
CA ARG A 34 10.93 11.78 12.80
C ARG A 34 9.62 11.76 12.03
N TYR A 35 8.52 12.21 12.62
CA TYR A 35 7.23 12.27 11.95
C TYR A 35 6.42 13.48 12.40
N HIS A 36 5.52 13.91 11.54
CA HIS A 36 4.57 14.97 11.83
C HIS A 36 3.19 14.54 11.34
N ILE A 37 2.15 14.73 12.16
CA ILE A 37 0.77 14.42 11.78
C ILE A 37 0.01 15.74 11.63
N ARG A 38 -0.48 15.99 10.43
CA ARG A 38 -1.37 17.11 10.13
C ARG A 38 -2.77 16.57 9.92
N CYS A 39 -3.77 17.33 10.35
CA CYS A 39 -5.16 16.99 10.09
C CYS A 39 -5.87 18.18 9.46
N ARG A 40 -6.53 17.93 8.33
CA ARG A 40 -7.46 18.85 7.69
C ARG A 40 -8.80 18.16 7.60
N THR A 41 -9.72 18.69 8.39
CA THR A 41 -11.09 18.18 8.47
C THR A 41 -12.05 19.11 7.79
N LEU A 42 -13.01 18.51 7.10
CA LEU A 42 -14.22 19.18 6.67
C LEU A 42 -15.02 19.64 7.88
N THR A 43 -15.66 20.80 7.79
CA THR A 43 -16.74 21.16 8.71
C THR A 43 -17.96 20.27 8.44
N GLU A 44 -18.88 20.16 9.41
CA GLU A 44 -20.08 19.30 9.29
C GLU A 44 -20.99 19.64 8.09
N GLU A 45 -20.76 20.77 7.43
CA GLU A 45 -21.52 21.27 6.28
C GLU A 45 -20.85 20.94 4.93
N GLN A 46 -19.56 20.55 4.93
CA GLN A 46 -18.76 20.42 3.72
C GLN A 46 -18.74 18.99 3.15
N SER A 47 -18.87 18.85 1.82
CA SER A 47 -18.78 17.59 1.08
C SER A 47 -17.33 17.21 0.75
N THR A 48 -17.12 16.02 0.22
CA THR A 48 -15.80 15.60 -0.27
C THR A 48 -15.24 16.57 -1.33
N ALA A 49 -16.11 17.20 -2.15
CA ALA A 49 -15.69 18.21 -3.13
C ALA A 49 -15.07 19.46 -2.48
N ALA A 50 -15.62 19.93 -1.36
CA ALA A 50 -15.05 21.06 -0.64
C ALA A 50 -13.66 20.76 -0.04
N LEU A 51 -13.40 19.47 0.25
CA LEU A 51 -12.08 19.04 0.71
C LEU A 51 -11.04 19.07 -0.40
N ALA A 52 -11.41 18.79 -1.65
CA ALA A 52 -10.49 18.81 -2.78
C ALA A 52 -9.84 20.18 -2.94
N GLU A 53 -10.62 21.25 -2.83
CA GLU A 53 -10.10 22.62 -2.90
C GLU A 53 -9.12 22.92 -1.75
N ALA A 54 -9.47 22.52 -0.53
CA ALA A 54 -8.60 22.70 0.65
C ALA A 54 -7.34 21.81 0.61
N ALA A 55 -7.39 20.68 -0.10
CA ALA A 55 -6.28 19.74 -0.21
C ALA A 55 -5.14 20.24 -1.09
N LYS A 56 -5.42 21.11 -2.08
CA LYS A 56 -4.43 21.65 -3.04
C LYS A 56 -3.17 22.19 -2.38
N THR A 57 -3.33 22.99 -1.32
CA THR A 57 -2.19 23.56 -0.58
C THR A 57 -1.73 22.65 0.57
N ALA A 58 -2.63 21.87 1.15
CA ALA A 58 -2.31 21.03 2.29
C ALA A 58 -1.41 19.84 1.93
N LEU A 59 -1.53 19.30 0.72
CA LEU A 59 -0.75 18.14 0.25
C LEU A 59 0.72 18.45 -0.03
N ALA A 60 1.10 19.72 -0.16
CA ALA A 60 2.49 20.11 -0.35
C ALA A 60 3.37 19.56 0.80
N GLY A 61 4.41 18.81 0.44
CA GLY A 61 5.37 18.21 1.38
C GLY A 61 4.86 16.96 2.13
N ALA A 62 3.61 16.55 1.94
CA ALA A 62 3.09 15.34 2.57
C ALA A 62 3.75 14.08 1.98
N THR A 63 4.30 13.21 2.83
CA THR A 63 4.79 11.90 2.40
C THR A 63 3.67 10.88 2.31
N THR A 64 2.62 11.06 3.15
CA THR A 64 1.46 10.16 3.22
C THR A 64 0.17 10.98 3.31
N ALA A 65 -0.82 10.64 2.48
CA ALA A 65 -2.16 11.22 2.52
C ALA A 65 -3.17 10.17 2.99
N VAL A 66 -3.75 10.37 4.17
CA VAL A 66 -4.78 9.50 4.75
C VAL A 66 -6.14 10.11 4.50
N ILE A 67 -6.93 9.52 3.60
CA ILE A 67 -8.21 10.07 3.15
C ILE A 67 -9.36 9.31 3.82
N ALA A 68 -10.09 10.00 4.69
CA ALA A 68 -11.21 9.49 5.47
C ALA A 68 -12.48 10.31 5.20
N THR A 69 -13.05 10.16 4.00
CA THR A 69 -14.20 10.94 3.51
C THR A 69 -15.43 10.07 3.25
N GLY A 70 -16.54 10.69 2.86
CA GLY A 70 -17.77 10.02 2.41
C GLY A 70 -18.82 9.79 3.50
N LEU A 71 -18.51 9.98 4.79
CA LEU A 71 -19.53 9.83 5.84
C LEU A 71 -20.55 10.97 5.78
N GLY A 72 -20.07 12.21 5.67
CA GLY A 72 -20.92 13.39 5.52
C GLY A 72 -21.70 13.38 4.21
N ASP A 73 -21.05 13.00 3.10
CA ASP A 73 -21.70 12.85 1.79
C ASP A 73 -22.86 11.85 1.85
N LEU A 74 -22.64 10.69 2.46
CA LEU A 74 -23.68 9.68 2.67
C LEU A 74 -24.84 10.20 3.54
N GLN A 75 -24.55 10.93 4.62
CA GLN A 75 -25.57 11.51 5.50
C GLN A 75 -26.42 12.58 4.81
N ARG A 76 -25.83 13.32 3.88
CA ARG A 76 -26.51 14.35 3.07
C ARG A 76 -27.23 13.79 1.85
N GLY A 77 -27.09 12.49 1.58
CA GLY A 77 -27.72 11.85 0.42
C GLY A 77 -27.04 12.16 -0.92
N ILE A 78 -25.78 12.62 -0.89
CA ILE A 78 -24.96 12.75 -2.11
C ILE A 78 -24.83 11.37 -2.75
N SER A 79 -24.85 11.30 -4.07
CA SER A 79 -24.76 10.02 -4.75
C SER A 79 -23.36 9.42 -4.64
N ALA A 80 -23.26 8.08 -4.69
CA ALA A 80 -21.95 7.43 -4.71
C ALA A 80 -21.11 7.82 -5.94
N ALA A 81 -21.75 8.23 -7.04
CA ALA A 81 -21.07 8.70 -8.26
C ALA A 81 -20.47 10.09 -8.09
N GLU A 82 -21.18 11.03 -7.46
CA GLU A 82 -20.65 12.36 -7.13
C GLU A 82 -19.51 12.28 -6.11
N TYR A 83 -19.66 11.38 -5.12
CA TYR A 83 -18.57 11.05 -4.20
C TYR A 83 -17.35 10.49 -4.94
N GLU A 84 -17.55 9.57 -5.89
CA GLU A 84 -16.48 8.98 -6.69
C GLU A 84 -15.70 10.05 -7.46
N ALA A 85 -16.38 10.97 -8.13
CA ALA A 85 -15.75 12.08 -8.86
C ALA A 85 -14.93 12.99 -7.93
N SER A 86 -15.47 13.30 -6.75
CA SER A 86 -14.75 14.13 -5.75
C SER A 86 -13.53 13.41 -5.18
N LEU A 87 -13.64 12.10 -4.95
CA LEU A 87 -12.53 11.28 -4.47
C LEU A 87 -11.45 11.09 -5.54
N ASP A 88 -11.84 11.01 -6.81
CA ASP A 88 -10.95 10.95 -7.98
C ASP A 88 -9.99 12.14 -7.99
N GLU A 89 -10.54 13.35 -7.84
CA GLU A 89 -9.77 14.59 -7.77
C GLU A 89 -8.79 14.61 -6.58
N LEU A 90 -9.24 14.24 -5.38
CA LEU A 90 -8.38 14.14 -4.20
C LEU A 90 -7.23 13.14 -4.38
N CYS A 91 -7.51 11.99 -4.98
CA CYS A 91 -6.50 10.96 -5.22
C CYS A 91 -5.49 11.39 -6.30
N GLN A 92 -5.96 12.09 -7.34
CA GLN A 92 -5.09 12.70 -8.34
C GLN A 92 -4.13 13.71 -7.69
N MET A 93 -4.64 14.63 -6.86
CA MET A 93 -3.81 15.62 -6.17
C MET A 93 -2.77 14.96 -5.24
N ALA A 94 -3.17 13.92 -4.50
CA ALA A 94 -2.23 13.20 -3.64
C ALA A 94 -1.12 12.51 -4.46
N LYS A 95 -1.48 11.93 -5.61
CA LYS A 95 -0.53 11.32 -6.54
C LYS A 95 0.44 12.36 -7.13
N ASP A 96 -0.07 13.52 -7.55
CA ASP A 96 0.74 14.59 -8.14
C ASP A 96 1.70 15.21 -7.12
N ALA A 97 1.29 15.27 -5.84
CA ALA A 97 2.16 15.64 -4.73
C ALA A 97 3.22 14.57 -4.39
N GLY A 98 3.16 13.39 -5.01
CA GLY A 98 4.04 12.26 -4.74
C GLY A 98 3.75 11.54 -3.43
N ALA A 99 2.63 11.86 -2.76
CA ALA A 99 2.25 11.28 -1.48
C ALA A 99 1.71 9.85 -1.65
N MET A 100 2.06 8.98 -0.72
CA MET A 100 1.45 7.65 -0.63
C MET A 100 0.04 7.78 -0.05
N GLY A 101 -0.99 7.42 -0.82
CA GLY A 101 -2.37 7.51 -0.36
C GLY A 101 -2.87 6.27 0.38
N VAL A 102 -3.63 6.50 1.44
CA VAL A 102 -4.35 5.49 2.23
C VAL A 102 -5.82 5.91 2.31
N LEU A 103 -6.71 5.17 1.65
CA LEU A 103 -8.15 5.40 1.68
C LEU A 103 -8.82 4.55 2.75
N LEU A 104 -9.66 5.17 3.58
CA LEU A 104 -10.42 4.49 4.63
C LEU A 104 -11.84 4.22 4.17
N THR A 105 -12.21 2.95 4.06
CA THR A 105 -13.61 2.57 3.78
C THR A 105 -14.53 3.09 4.89
N LEU A 106 -15.77 3.42 4.54
CA LEU A 106 -16.81 3.74 5.51
C LEU A 106 -17.11 2.52 6.39
N PRO A 107 -17.36 2.71 7.70
CA PRO A 107 -17.76 1.61 8.58
C PRO A 107 -19.14 1.04 8.16
N PRO A 108 -19.52 -0.15 8.67
CA PRO A 108 -20.79 -0.77 8.31
C PRO A 108 -22.00 0.07 8.69
N GLN A 109 -22.69 0.62 7.69
CA GLN A 109 -23.96 1.36 7.84
C GLN A 109 -24.79 1.29 6.54
N LYS A 110 -26.04 1.75 6.58
CA LYS A 110 -26.93 1.79 5.41
C LYS A 110 -26.30 2.67 4.32
N GLY A 111 -26.25 2.18 3.08
CA GLY A 111 -25.69 2.90 1.93
C GLY A 111 -24.15 2.85 1.77
N ALA A 112 -23.40 2.49 2.82
CA ALA A 112 -21.92 2.46 2.76
C ALA A 112 -21.33 1.51 1.70
N LYS A 113 -22.06 0.46 1.30
CA LYS A 113 -21.58 -0.48 0.27
C LYS A 113 -21.29 0.20 -1.07
N ALA A 114 -22.14 1.12 -1.52
CA ALA A 114 -21.98 1.78 -2.82
C ALA A 114 -20.76 2.73 -2.80
N TYR A 115 -20.62 3.50 -1.72
CA TYR A 115 -19.48 4.36 -1.47
C TYR A 115 -18.16 3.58 -1.37
N ASN A 116 -18.14 2.46 -0.65
CA ASN A 116 -16.96 1.62 -0.55
C ASN A 116 -16.59 0.95 -1.88
N ALA A 117 -17.56 0.70 -2.77
CA ALA A 117 -17.29 0.22 -4.13
C ALA A 117 -16.67 1.33 -5.00
N ALA A 118 -17.19 2.56 -4.93
CA ALA A 118 -16.59 3.73 -5.58
C ALA A 118 -15.15 3.97 -5.09
N LEU A 119 -14.94 3.97 -3.77
CA LEU A 119 -13.61 4.11 -3.17
C LEU A 119 -12.63 3.07 -3.67
N ARG A 120 -13.05 1.80 -3.81
CA ARG A 120 -12.18 0.73 -4.33
C ARG A 120 -11.79 0.95 -5.79
N ARG A 121 -12.69 1.42 -6.64
CA ARG A 121 -12.39 1.76 -8.04
C ARG A 121 -11.38 2.90 -8.13
N VAL A 122 -11.58 3.96 -7.36
CA VAL A 122 -10.63 5.09 -7.31
C VAL A 122 -9.29 4.65 -6.75
N ALA A 123 -9.29 3.84 -5.68
CA ALA A 123 -8.07 3.28 -5.11
C ALA A 123 -7.28 2.47 -6.14
N GLU A 124 -7.95 1.65 -6.94
CA GLU A 124 -7.33 0.86 -7.99
C GLU A 124 -6.74 1.75 -9.08
N LYS A 125 -7.51 2.74 -9.58
CA LYS A 125 -7.07 3.71 -10.59
C LYS A 125 -5.78 4.45 -10.18
N TYR A 126 -5.68 4.85 -8.91
CA TYR A 126 -4.55 5.63 -8.40
C TYR A 126 -3.54 4.82 -7.58
N GLN A 127 -3.71 3.50 -7.49
CA GLN A 127 -2.85 2.58 -6.73
C GLN A 127 -2.73 2.94 -5.24
N MET A 128 -3.82 3.46 -4.67
CA MET A 128 -3.91 3.84 -3.27
C MET A 128 -4.11 2.59 -2.39
N ARG A 129 -3.59 2.65 -1.16
CA ARG A 129 -3.80 1.57 -0.18
C ARG A 129 -5.21 1.69 0.40
N ILE A 130 -5.83 0.56 0.69
CA ILE A 130 -7.17 0.53 1.30
C ILE A 130 -7.09 0.03 2.74
N ALA A 131 -7.42 0.90 3.68
CA ALA A 131 -7.76 0.51 5.04
C ALA A 131 -9.21 0.02 5.06
N ASP A 132 -9.41 -1.30 4.95
CA ASP A 132 -10.73 -1.94 4.88
C ASP A 132 -11.39 -2.06 6.26
N VAL A 133 -11.75 -0.91 6.82
CA VAL A 133 -12.52 -0.77 8.06
C VAL A 133 -13.85 -1.52 7.94
N HIS A 134 -14.54 -1.42 6.80
CA HIS A 134 -15.85 -2.04 6.59
C HIS A 134 -15.80 -3.56 6.69
N GLY A 135 -14.89 -4.18 5.93
CA GLY A 135 -14.72 -5.62 5.87
C GLY A 135 -14.27 -6.17 7.21
N ARG A 136 -13.25 -5.53 7.82
CA ARG A 136 -12.70 -6.00 9.08
C ARG A 136 -13.65 -5.82 10.25
N TRP A 137 -14.43 -4.73 10.30
CA TRP A 137 -15.47 -4.56 11.31
C TRP A 137 -16.52 -5.66 11.22
N ARG A 138 -16.98 -5.99 10.00
CA ARG A 138 -17.96 -7.08 9.82
C ARG A 138 -17.42 -8.43 10.23
N HIS A 139 -16.13 -8.68 10.00
CA HIS A 139 -15.47 -9.89 10.44
C HIS A 139 -15.39 -9.96 11.97
N ASP A 140 -14.89 -8.90 12.62
CA ASP A 140 -14.56 -8.92 14.05
C ASP A 140 -15.80 -8.71 14.95
N PHE A 141 -16.80 -7.94 14.49
CA PHE A 141 -17.96 -7.54 15.29
C PHE A 141 -19.32 -7.85 14.65
N GLY A 142 -19.34 -8.38 13.42
CA GLY A 142 -20.59 -8.67 12.71
C GLY A 142 -21.44 -7.41 12.47
N ARG A 143 -22.63 -7.38 13.07
CA ARG A 143 -23.58 -6.25 13.00
C ARG A 143 -23.56 -5.36 14.25
N LYS A 144 -22.68 -5.64 15.22
CA LYS A 144 -22.63 -4.90 16.48
C LYS A 144 -22.21 -3.45 16.21
N ALA A 145 -22.99 -2.52 16.77
CA ALA A 145 -22.61 -1.12 16.83
C ALA A 145 -21.52 -0.93 17.88
N LEU A 146 -20.49 -0.16 17.54
CA LEU A 146 -19.45 0.28 18.47
C LEU A 146 -19.76 1.71 18.91
N SER A 147 -19.30 2.08 20.11
CA SER A 147 -19.28 3.49 20.49
C SER A 147 -18.38 4.29 19.53
N ALA A 148 -18.55 5.61 19.46
CA ALA A 148 -17.71 6.46 18.61
C ALA A 148 -16.21 6.30 18.92
N GLU A 149 -15.87 6.23 20.21
CA GLU A 149 -14.49 6.01 20.65
C GLU A 149 -13.95 4.64 20.20
N GLN A 150 -14.72 3.57 20.40
CA GLN A 150 -14.34 2.22 19.95
C GLN A 150 -14.17 2.15 18.43
N ALA A 151 -15.05 2.82 17.68
CA ALA A 151 -14.98 2.91 16.23
C ALA A 151 -13.71 3.63 15.76
N ALA A 152 -13.34 4.74 16.41
CA ALA A 152 -12.14 5.49 16.12
C ALA A 152 -10.87 4.69 16.43
N GLN A 153 -10.80 4.05 17.61
CA GLN A 153 -9.68 3.18 18.00
C GLN A 153 -9.51 2.00 17.02
N PHE A 154 -10.62 1.34 16.67
CA PHE A 154 -10.60 0.26 15.70
C PHE A 154 -10.10 0.74 14.33
N THR A 155 -10.65 1.86 13.85
CA THR A 155 -10.25 2.42 12.56
C THR A 155 -8.77 2.81 12.54
N ALA A 156 -8.26 3.43 13.60
CA ALA A 156 -6.84 3.72 13.78
C ALA A 156 -6.00 2.43 13.74
N ALA A 157 -6.45 1.36 14.40
CA ALA A 157 -5.75 0.08 14.38
C ALA A 157 -5.67 -0.54 12.98
N VAL A 158 -6.73 -0.39 12.16
CA VAL A 158 -6.75 -0.85 10.76
C VAL A 158 -5.84 0.00 9.86
N ALA A 159 -5.82 1.33 10.05
CA ALA A 159 -5.04 2.25 9.23
C ALA A 159 -3.54 2.24 9.55
N ALA A 160 -3.17 2.08 10.83
CA ALA A 160 -1.78 2.13 11.30
C ALA A 160 -0.78 1.33 10.45
N PRO A 161 -0.96 0.01 10.21
CA PRO A 161 0.03 -0.77 9.45
C PRO A 161 0.20 -0.30 8.00
N LEU A 162 -0.83 0.30 7.41
CA LEU A 162 -0.77 0.83 6.04
C LEU A 162 -0.05 2.18 5.97
N ILE A 163 -0.12 2.97 7.04
CA ILE A 163 0.63 4.23 7.18
C ILE A 163 2.09 3.94 7.51
N GLU A 164 2.35 3.00 8.42
CA GLU A 164 3.70 2.64 8.87
C GLU A 164 4.54 1.94 7.79
N ARG A 165 3.88 1.28 6.84
CA ARG A 165 4.55 0.53 5.77
C ARG A 165 5.24 1.48 4.78
N THR A 166 6.56 1.57 4.87
CA THR A 166 7.37 2.41 3.97
C THR A 166 7.63 1.75 2.62
N GLN A 167 7.59 0.41 2.56
CA GLN A 167 7.92 -0.34 1.36
C GLN A 167 7.00 -1.53 1.09
N MET A 168 6.87 -1.90 -0.18
CA MET A 168 6.35 -3.19 -0.62
C MET A 168 7.48 -4.20 -0.76
N LEU A 169 7.25 -5.43 -0.30
CA LEU A 169 8.16 -6.54 -0.53
C LEU A 169 7.51 -7.50 -1.52
N VAL A 170 8.18 -7.73 -2.64
CA VAL A 170 7.80 -8.77 -3.62
C VAL A 170 8.79 -9.91 -3.45
N LEU A 171 8.36 -11.00 -2.81
CA LEU A 171 9.15 -12.24 -2.75
C LEU A 171 8.99 -12.97 -4.09
N TRP A 172 9.88 -12.67 -5.03
CA TRP A 172 9.79 -13.21 -6.38
C TRP A 172 10.59 -14.51 -6.46
N GLN A 173 9.87 -15.62 -6.50
CA GLN A 173 10.41 -16.92 -6.92
C GLN A 173 10.65 -16.87 -8.43
N PHE A 174 11.70 -16.15 -8.83
CA PHE A 174 12.09 -16.03 -10.23
C PHE A 174 12.55 -17.38 -10.76
N ASN A 175 11.65 -18.06 -11.45
CA ASN A 175 11.88 -19.33 -12.11
C ASN A 175 12.14 -19.06 -13.59
N GLY A 176 13.33 -18.56 -13.91
CA GLY A 176 13.74 -18.35 -15.30
C GLY A 176 13.79 -19.66 -16.10
N ARG A 177 13.70 -19.58 -17.43
CA ARG A 177 13.83 -20.75 -18.31
C ARG A 177 15.25 -21.32 -18.19
N TYR A 178 15.37 -22.62 -17.88
CA TYR A 178 16.63 -23.36 -17.72
C TYR A 178 17.54 -22.94 -16.54
N ALA A 179 16.99 -22.80 -15.33
CA ALA A 179 17.81 -22.78 -14.11
C ALA A 179 18.21 -24.22 -13.72
N HIS A 180 19.13 -24.82 -14.46
CA HIS A 180 19.81 -26.03 -13.98
C HIS A 180 20.84 -25.59 -12.93
N CYS A 181 20.52 -25.73 -11.65
CA CYS A 181 21.54 -25.67 -10.62
C CYS A 181 22.56 -26.78 -10.92
N ASN A 182 23.74 -26.40 -11.39
CA ASN A 182 24.84 -27.30 -11.71
C ASN A 182 25.67 -27.68 -10.47
N TYR A 183 25.32 -27.13 -9.30
CA TYR A 183 25.90 -27.51 -8.03
C TYR A 183 25.15 -28.69 -7.41
N ALA A 184 25.87 -29.78 -7.16
CA ALA A 184 25.42 -30.82 -6.23
C ALA A 184 25.46 -30.26 -4.79
N CYS A 185 24.50 -29.41 -4.46
CA CYS A 185 24.40 -28.81 -3.14
C CYS A 185 23.80 -29.83 -2.16
N PRO A 186 24.52 -30.21 -1.07
CA PRO A 186 24.04 -31.19 -0.10
C PRO A 186 22.83 -30.69 0.71
N TYR A 187 22.54 -29.40 0.65
CA TYR A 187 21.40 -28.75 1.30
C TYR A 187 20.24 -28.46 0.32
N CYS A 188 20.33 -28.93 -0.94
CA CYS A 188 19.28 -28.72 -1.92
C CYS A 188 18.11 -29.69 -1.67
N TYR A 189 16.97 -29.17 -1.23
CA TYR A 189 15.74 -29.94 -1.03
C TYR A 189 14.92 -30.15 -2.32
N VAL A 190 15.37 -29.58 -3.45
CA VAL A 190 14.67 -29.70 -4.74
C VAL A 190 15.41 -30.69 -5.61
N ALA A 191 14.81 -31.87 -5.82
CA ALA A 191 15.32 -32.82 -6.81
C ALA A 191 15.34 -32.12 -8.19
N THR A 192 16.46 -32.23 -8.90
CA THR A 192 16.64 -31.63 -10.24
C THR A 192 15.57 -32.04 -11.26
N SER A 193 14.84 -33.13 -10.99
CA SER A 193 13.69 -33.62 -11.77
C SER A 193 12.43 -32.76 -11.65
N VAL A 194 12.23 -31.99 -10.57
CA VAL A 194 11.02 -31.17 -10.33
C VAL A 194 11.01 -29.88 -11.17
N ASN A 195 12.15 -29.49 -11.75
CA ASN A 195 12.26 -28.37 -12.68
C ASN A 195 11.88 -28.73 -14.13
N LYS A 196 11.51 -29.99 -14.40
CA LYS A 196 10.96 -30.40 -15.71
C LYS A 196 9.52 -29.89 -15.83
N GLY A 197 9.37 -28.67 -16.34
CA GLY A 197 8.06 -28.05 -16.61
C GLY A 197 7.87 -26.66 -16.01
N MET A 198 8.83 -26.17 -15.22
CA MET A 198 8.84 -24.76 -14.82
C MET A 198 9.34 -23.91 -15.99
N HIS A 199 8.40 -23.29 -16.68
CA HIS A 199 8.68 -22.34 -17.75
C HIS A 199 8.42 -20.94 -17.22
N PHE A 200 9.32 -20.00 -17.52
CA PHE A 200 8.98 -18.59 -17.44
C PHE A 200 7.87 -18.32 -18.48
N GLN A 201 6.64 -18.07 -18.02
CA GLN A 201 5.45 -18.09 -18.88
C GLN A 201 5.08 -16.72 -19.47
N PHE A 202 5.82 -15.65 -19.20
CA PHE A 202 5.42 -14.30 -19.60
C PHE A 202 6.56 -13.52 -20.22
N ASP A 203 6.20 -12.54 -21.04
CA ASP A 203 7.11 -11.53 -21.57
C ASP A 203 7.57 -10.60 -20.44
N MET A 204 8.79 -10.09 -20.52
CA MET A 204 9.30 -9.10 -19.57
C MET A 204 8.43 -7.84 -19.58
N GLU A 205 7.96 -7.41 -20.74
CA GLU A 205 7.05 -6.26 -20.89
C GLU A 205 5.74 -6.47 -20.12
N LYS A 206 5.19 -7.70 -20.12
CA LYS A 206 3.97 -8.04 -19.38
C LYS A 206 4.19 -8.05 -17.88
N TRP A 207 5.37 -8.46 -17.42
CA TRP A 207 5.73 -8.36 -16.01
C TRP A 207 5.92 -6.92 -15.58
N GLU A 208 6.60 -6.11 -16.39
CA GLU A 208 6.79 -4.68 -16.16
C GLU A 208 5.42 -3.99 -16.07
N GLU A 209 4.54 -4.19 -17.05
CA GLU A 209 3.17 -3.66 -17.03
C GLU A 209 2.40 -4.09 -15.79
N ALA A 210 2.45 -5.37 -15.42
CA ALA A 210 1.76 -5.88 -14.24
C ALA A 210 2.32 -5.24 -12.95
N PHE A 211 3.63 -5.16 -12.79
CA PHE A 211 4.26 -4.56 -11.62
C PHE A 211 4.04 -3.05 -11.57
N SER A 212 4.20 -2.33 -12.69
CA SER A 212 3.89 -0.91 -12.80
C SER A 212 2.44 -0.64 -12.44
N ARG A 213 1.49 -1.42 -12.96
CA ARG A 213 0.07 -1.28 -12.61
C ARG A 213 -0.23 -1.47 -11.12
N HIS A 214 0.61 -2.16 -10.36
CA HIS A 214 0.36 -2.37 -8.92
C HIS A 214 1.29 -1.56 -7.99
N PHE A 215 2.49 -1.19 -8.46
CA PHE A 215 3.59 -0.77 -7.59
C PHE A 215 4.37 0.46 -8.07
N GLU A 216 4.05 1.05 -9.23
CA GLU A 216 4.79 2.20 -9.80
C GLU A 216 5.03 3.33 -8.78
N ASN A 217 3.98 3.70 -8.04
CA ASN A 217 4.03 4.81 -7.09
C ASN A 217 4.55 4.41 -5.69
N GLN A 218 4.95 3.15 -5.47
CA GLN A 218 5.36 2.65 -4.17
C GLN A 218 6.85 2.28 -4.18
N HIS A 219 7.56 2.58 -3.08
CA HIS A 219 8.89 2.01 -2.89
C HIS A 219 8.76 0.48 -2.80
N THR A 220 9.32 -0.23 -3.76
CA THR A 220 9.07 -1.67 -3.93
C THR A 220 10.38 -2.42 -4.01
N VAL A 221 10.56 -3.38 -3.10
CA VAL A 221 11.75 -4.20 -3.02
C VAL A 221 11.43 -5.58 -3.56
N PHE A 222 12.04 -5.92 -4.68
CA PHE A 222 12.01 -7.26 -5.26
C PHE A 222 13.08 -8.10 -4.60
N TYR A 223 12.65 -9.13 -3.88
CA TYR A 223 13.52 -10.07 -3.21
C TYR A 223 13.61 -11.36 -4.02
N PHE A 224 14.79 -11.64 -4.55
CA PHE A 224 15.09 -12.90 -5.21
C PHE A 224 15.70 -13.87 -4.20
N SER A 225 14.93 -14.89 -3.83
CA SER A 225 15.35 -15.97 -2.93
C SER A 225 15.20 -17.33 -3.62
N TYR A 226 16.28 -17.81 -4.25
CA TYR A 226 16.46 -19.18 -4.71
C TYR A 226 17.96 -19.48 -4.85
N GLY A 227 18.34 -20.74 -5.11
CA GLY A 227 19.73 -21.21 -5.14
C GLY A 227 20.69 -20.23 -5.81
N GLU A 228 20.42 -19.89 -7.08
CA GLU A 228 21.19 -18.89 -7.84
C GLU A 228 20.31 -18.23 -8.93
N PRO A 229 19.53 -17.19 -8.60
CA PRO A 229 18.70 -16.50 -9.60
C PRO A 229 19.53 -15.91 -10.75
N MET A 230 20.81 -15.61 -10.49
CA MET A 230 21.78 -15.08 -11.45
C MET A 230 22.09 -16.00 -12.64
N MET A 231 21.85 -17.31 -12.51
CA MET A 231 22.10 -18.26 -13.60
C MET A 231 20.95 -18.37 -14.61
N ALA A 232 19.78 -17.81 -14.30
CA ALA A 232 18.64 -17.90 -15.21
C ALA A 232 18.79 -16.94 -16.40
N SER A 233 18.44 -17.42 -17.59
CA SER A 233 18.59 -16.73 -18.89
C SER A 233 17.91 -15.36 -18.99
N LYS A 234 16.99 -15.02 -18.07
CA LYS A 234 16.23 -13.76 -18.03
C LYS A 234 16.54 -12.89 -16.82
N PHE A 235 17.54 -13.26 -16.02
CA PHE A 235 17.84 -12.54 -14.79
C PHE A 235 18.27 -11.09 -15.04
N TYR A 236 19.16 -10.87 -16.01
CA TYR A 236 19.62 -9.52 -16.36
C TYR A 236 18.48 -8.66 -16.93
N ASP A 237 17.62 -9.22 -17.76
CA ASP A 237 16.42 -8.53 -18.26
C ASP A 237 15.51 -8.09 -17.10
N VAL A 238 15.37 -8.92 -16.05
CA VAL A 238 14.64 -8.58 -14.83
C VAL A 238 15.33 -7.46 -14.05
N LEU A 239 16.65 -7.49 -13.91
CA LEU A 239 17.40 -6.42 -13.25
C LEU A 239 17.28 -5.10 -14.01
N GLU A 240 17.34 -5.15 -15.34
CA GLU A 240 17.18 -3.98 -16.20
C GLU A 240 15.77 -3.39 -16.07
N MET A 241 14.74 -4.23 -16.16
CA MET A 241 13.35 -3.82 -15.91
C MET A 241 13.24 -3.11 -14.56
N ILE A 242 13.74 -3.71 -13.47
CA ILE A 242 13.70 -3.08 -12.14
C ILE A 242 14.48 -1.76 -12.11
N GLY A 243 15.64 -1.71 -12.76
CA GLY A 243 16.51 -0.52 -12.81
C GLY A 243 15.93 0.67 -13.58
N ARG A 244 14.94 0.45 -14.45
CA ARG A 244 14.20 1.54 -15.14
C ARG A 244 13.23 2.28 -14.22
N HIS A 245 12.82 1.68 -13.10
CA HIS A 245 11.88 2.29 -12.17
C HIS A 245 12.61 2.88 -10.94
N PRO A 246 12.56 4.21 -10.73
CA PRO A 246 13.36 4.89 -9.70
C PRO A 246 12.97 4.52 -8.25
N ARG A 247 11.77 3.96 -8.05
CA ARG A 247 11.26 3.54 -6.74
C ARG A 247 11.41 2.04 -6.48
N TRP A 248 11.93 1.28 -7.45
CA TRP A 248 12.09 -0.15 -7.30
C TRP A 248 13.54 -0.50 -6.94
N VAL A 249 13.68 -1.49 -6.07
CA VAL A 249 14.98 -1.93 -5.56
C VAL A 249 15.05 -3.44 -5.66
N VAL A 250 16.20 -3.96 -6.05
CA VAL A 250 16.46 -5.40 -6.02
C VAL A 250 17.24 -5.78 -4.77
N LYS A 251 16.85 -6.89 -4.15
CA LYS A 251 17.65 -7.60 -3.14
C LYS A 251 17.79 -9.04 -3.56
N ILE A 252 19.01 -9.55 -3.53
CA ILE A 252 19.34 -10.90 -3.96
C ILE A 252 19.93 -11.64 -2.76
N THR A 253 19.40 -12.82 -2.47
CA THR A 253 20.08 -13.79 -1.60
C THR A 253 20.68 -14.87 -2.45
N SER A 254 21.98 -15.11 -2.29
CA SER A 254 22.69 -16.23 -2.92
C SER A 254 23.42 -17.00 -1.84
N ASN A 255 23.27 -18.32 -1.85
CA ASN A 255 24.03 -19.22 -0.99
C ASN A 255 25.37 -19.52 -1.67
N VAL A 256 26.34 -18.62 -1.55
CA VAL A 256 27.72 -18.92 -1.97
C VAL A 256 28.40 -19.63 -0.82
N SER A 257 28.39 -20.97 -0.82
CA SER A 257 29.24 -21.72 0.11
C SER A 257 30.67 -21.71 -0.42
N ALA A 258 31.60 -21.05 0.28
CA ALA A 258 33.01 -21.37 0.12
C ALA A 258 33.24 -22.84 0.53
N LYS A 259 34.17 -23.54 -0.11
CA LYS A 259 34.58 -24.87 0.36
C LYS A 259 35.02 -24.75 1.82
N LEU A 260 34.36 -25.49 2.72
CA LEU A 260 34.65 -25.48 4.17
C LEU A 260 36.12 -25.84 4.46
N ASP A 261 36.74 -26.61 3.57
CA ASP A 261 38.14 -27.02 3.57
C ASP A 261 39.14 -25.90 3.21
N ARG A 262 38.68 -24.64 3.07
CA ARG A 262 39.52 -23.44 2.86
C ARG A 262 39.34 -22.33 3.93
N LEU A 263 38.66 -22.62 5.04
CA LEU A 263 38.60 -21.77 6.25
C LEU A 263 39.41 -22.40 7.38
#